data_AF-U6JZU0-F1
#
_entry.id   AF-U6JZU0-F1
#
_cell.length_a   1.000
_cell.length_b   1.000
_cell.length_c   1.000
_cell.angle_alpha   90.00
_cell.angle_beta   90.00
_cell.angle_gamma   90.00
#
_symmetry.space_group_name_H-M   'P 1'
#
loop_
_entity.id
_entity.type
_entity.pdbx_description
1 polymer ?
#
loop_
_entity_poly.entity_id
_entity_poly.type
_entity_poly.pdbx_seq_one_letter_code
_entity_poly.pdbx_strand_id
1 'polypeptide(L)'
;MGNMRRIAGDLSPKASDPLEVAGEGTDPAPENADNSGIAATAGGASPSWRYRGNSSVKASQSLKASQLGLVDVSQSSLDEASQPSLHETSQLPLDDVSMQKYMNDLNEAAEEMQEAFSSESSVLQNFQLHFSPSLEDGQSLPGYPLAFIRDHVAKMQECEIPSASSLQARLDFAQHLQLLRSICRTVALRFKELELFNTVDQDLGVANPFLVSDHGEDYSDSEAPIDFRAMAKYDWEASTFLKSFGLFGGGRTRVNGTLADKLRWILEIEKKFNDANLNARYYFMEFLQPFEGDGAFNPAHAPAEHQIPYTGKTFRTGSLAQAAAQIFSESDTTTNYAYIRKLNRIADNWTNEDVAVSVKQQEKENVDSVQTRLKTKRELMRRLLSQGIPEDDLVMIALFLL
;
A
#
# COMPACT_ATOMS: atom_id res chain seq x y z
N MET A 1 -31.16 -37.29 -31.51
CA MET A 1 -31.82 -38.07 -30.44
C MET A 1 -31.77 -37.19 -29.19
N GLY A 2 -32.77 -36.41 -28.80
CA GLY A 2 -34.21 -36.66 -28.81
C GLY A 2 -34.59 -37.32 -27.48
N ASN A 3 -35.03 -36.53 -26.49
CA ASN A 3 -36.25 -36.78 -25.71
C ASN A 3 -36.48 -35.72 -24.62
N MET A 4 -37.58 -34.97 -24.82
CA MET A 4 -38.33 -34.22 -23.82
C MET A 4 -39.26 -35.15 -23.01
N ARG A 5 -39.62 -34.74 -21.79
CA ARG A 5 -40.96 -34.77 -21.11
C ARG A 5 -40.74 -34.28 -19.67
N ARG A 6 -41.17 -33.09 -19.20
CA ARG A 6 -42.52 -32.54 -18.90
C ARG A 6 -43.47 -33.47 -18.14
N ILE A 7 -43.93 -32.98 -16.97
CA ILE A 7 -45.28 -32.88 -16.36
C ILE A 7 -45.02 -32.20 -14.98
N ALA A 8 -45.46 -31.00 -14.58
CA ALA A 8 -46.72 -30.24 -14.65
C ALA A 8 -47.80 -30.69 -13.64
N GLY A 9 -48.31 -29.72 -12.87
CA GLY A 9 -49.54 -29.78 -12.06
C GLY A 9 -49.28 -29.53 -10.56
N ASP A 10 -50.01 -28.68 -9.85
CA ASP A 10 -51.11 -27.81 -10.21
C ASP A 10 -51.37 -26.81 -9.07
N LEU A 11 -52.04 -25.71 -9.40
CA LEU A 11 -52.34 -24.55 -8.58
C LEU A 11 -53.64 -24.68 -7.74
N SER A 12 -53.69 -23.87 -6.66
CA SER A 12 -54.82 -23.02 -6.20
C SER A 12 -56.00 -23.66 -5.42
N PRO A 13 -56.93 -22.88 -4.78
CA PRO A 13 -56.93 -21.44 -4.36
C PRO A 13 -57.72 -21.11 -3.04
N LYS A 14 -57.90 -19.79 -2.76
CA LYS A 14 -59.01 -19.08 -2.04
C LYS A 14 -58.95 -18.95 -0.51
N ALA A 15 -59.47 -17.91 0.15
CA ALA A 15 -59.93 -16.54 -0.20
C ALA A 15 -60.43 -15.84 1.10
N SER A 16 -60.50 -14.49 1.05
CA SER A 16 -61.49 -13.58 1.72
C SER A 16 -61.27 -13.09 3.18
N ASP A 17 -60.82 -11.83 3.33
CA ASP A 17 -61.47 -10.60 3.89
C ASP A 17 -62.60 -10.68 4.97
N PRO A 18 -63.02 -9.56 5.62
CA PRO A 18 -62.32 -8.37 6.19
C PRO A 18 -62.93 -7.92 7.56
N LEU A 19 -62.44 -6.83 8.20
CA LEU A 19 -63.28 -5.85 8.93
C LEU A 19 -62.54 -4.56 9.39
N GLU A 20 -63.25 -3.45 9.19
CA GLU A 20 -62.99 -2.04 9.54
C GLU A 20 -62.95 -1.77 11.07
N VAL A 21 -62.33 -0.66 11.50
CA VAL A 21 -62.95 0.39 12.36
C VAL A 21 -62.14 1.71 12.23
N ALA A 22 -62.91 2.80 12.13
CA ALA A 22 -62.55 4.21 11.94
C ALA A 22 -61.93 4.93 13.15
N GLY A 23 -61.37 6.13 12.90
CA GLY A 23 -60.97 7.08 13.94
C GLY A 23 -60.40 8.38 13.37
N GLU A 24 -61.29 9.31 13.03
CA GLU A 24 -61.09 10.67 12.54
C GLU A 24 -60.89 11.67 13.71
N GLY A 25 -60.11 12.75 13.54
CA GLY A 25 -60.28 13.95 14.39
C GLY A 25 -59.05 14.83 14.72
N THR A 26 -58.89 15.90 13.92
CA THR A 26 -58.63 17.31 14.33
C THR A 26 -57.32 17.76 15.04
N ASP A 27 -56.58 18.61 14.34
CA ASP A 27 -55.88 19.84 14.84
C ASP A 27 -56.91 21.00 14.95
N PRO A 28 -56.70 22.11 15.74
CA PRO A 28 -55.50 22.96 15.71
C PRO A 28 -55.04 23.66 17.05
N ALA A 29 -53.90 24.35 16.93
CA ALA A 29 -53.11 25.24 17.83
C ALA A 29 -53.90 26.36 18.61
N PRO A 30 -53.30 27.32 19.40
CA PRO A 30 -51.88 27.73 19.55
C PRO A 30 -51.38 28.25 20.95
N GLU A 31 -50.10 28.68 20.97
CA GLU A 31 -49.46 29.76 21.78
C GLU A 31 -49.40 29.73 23.33
N ASN A 32 -48.19 29.59 23.90
CA ASN A 32 -47.38 30.73 24.38
C ASN A 32 -46.09 30.31 25.13
N ALA A 33 -45.02 31.08 24.85
CA ALA A 33 -43.86 31.53 25.67
C ALA A 33 -43.42 30.69 26.91
N ASP A 34 -42.14 30.47 27.24
CA ASP A 34 -40.99 31.38 27.16
C ASP A 34 -39.69 30.66 27.61
N ASN A 35 -38.54 31.07 27.07
CA ASN A 35 -37.16 31.04 27.61
C ASN A 35 -36.55 29.80 28.33
N SER A 36 -35.46 29.24 27.77
CA SER A 36 -34.08 29.70 28.02
C SER A 36 -33.04 28.75 27.39
N GLY A 37 -31.87 29.30 27.06
CA GLY A 37 -30.92 28.78 26.07
C GLY A 37 -30.13 27.53 26.45
N ILE A 38 -29.42 26.99 25.45
CA ILE A 38 -27.98 26.72 25.44
C ILE A 38 -27.55 26.50 23.99
N ALA A 39 -26.37 27.03 23.68
CA ALA A 39 -25.81 27.30 22.37
C ALA A 39 -25.56 26.07 21.50
N ALA A 40 -25.75 26.28 20.20
CA ALA A 40 -25.34 25.40 19.12
C ALA A 40 -23.86 25.63 18.77
N THR A 41 -23.06 24.56 18.74
CA THR A 41 -21.89 24.40 17.86
C THR A 41 -21.56 22.92 17.74
N ALA A 42 -21.94 22.30 16.62
CA ALA A 42 -21.42 21.00 16.19
C ALA A 42 -21.30 21.01 14.66
N GLY A 43 -20.35 21.81 14.15
CA GLY A 43 -19.85 21.68 12.79
C GLY A 43 -18.67 20.72 12.80
N GLY A 44 -18.94 19.42 12.66
CA GLY A 44 -17.90 18.41 12.48
C GLY A 44 -17.29 18.55 11.10
N ALA A 45 -16.13 19.21 11.02
CA ALA A 45 -15.28 19.22 9.83
C ALA A 45 -14.51 17.90 9.76
N SER A 46 -14.76 17.10 8.74
CA SER A 46 -13.93 15.94 8.40
C SER A 46 -12.54 16.41 7.93
N PRO A 47 -11.42 15.91 8.49
CA PRO A 47 -10.10 16.26 8.00
C PRO A 47 -9.81 15.54 6.67
N SER A 48 -9.94 16.24 5.54
CA SER A 48 -9.45 15.74 4.25
C SER A 48 -7.93 15.99 4.16
N TRP A 49 -7.12 15.02 4.56
CA TRP A 49 -5.68 15.06 4.34
C TRP A 49 -5.38 14.69 2.89
N ARG A 50 -5.35 15.70 2.00
CA ARG A 50 -4.74 15.56 0.67
C ARG A 50 -3.28 15.98 0.77
N TYR A 51 -2.39 15.01 0.76
CA TYR A 51 -0.96 15.25 0.54
C TYR A 51 -0.78 15.71 -0.91
N ARG A 52 -0.45 16.98 -1.12
CA ARG A 52 -0.17 17.57 -2.44
C ARG A 52 1.33 17.80 -2.50
N GLY A 53 2.04 16.93 -3.23
CA GLY A 53 3.45 17.11 -3.56
C GLY A 53 3.65 18.45 -4.26
N ASN A 54 4.54 19.26 -3.71
CA ASN A 54 4.81 20.62 -4.15
C ASN A 54 6.13 20.62 -4.93
N SER A 55 6.06 20.57 -6.26
CA SER A 55 7.20 20.88 -7.12
C SER A 55 6.81 22.03 -8.05
N SER A 56 7.00 23.26 -7.58
CA SER A 56 6.86 24.46 -8.40
C SER A 56 8.16 24.71 -9.17
N VAL A 57 8.26 24.23 -10.41
CA VAL A 57 9.20 24.78 -11.39
C VAL A 57 8.43 25.80 -12.23
N LYS A 58 8.83 27.07 -12.06
CA LYS A 58 8.37 28.18 -12.89
C LYS A 58 9.03 28.07 -14.27
N ALA A 59 8.23 28.01 -15.32
CA ALA A 59 8.65 28.39 -16.66
C ALA A 59 7.60 29.34 -17.25
N SER A 60 7.99 30.59 -17.39
CA SER A 60 7.21 31.64 -18.06
C SER A 60 7.58 31.71 -19.54
N GLN A 61 6.63 32.21 -20.34
CA GLN A 61 6.75 32.76 -21.70
C GLN A 61 6.61 31.73 -22.83
N SER A 62 5.40 31.60 -23.41
CA SER A 62 4.84 32.39 -24.51
C SER A 62 5.46 32.06 -25.86
N LEU A 63 4.67 31.52 -26.80
CA LEU A 63 4.74 31.86 -28.22
C LEU A 63 3.47 31.37 -28.96
N LYS A 64 2.66 32.38 -29.31
CA LYS A 64 1.82 32.56 -30.51
C LYS A 64 1.21 31.34 -31.22
N ALA A 65 -0.13 31.34 -31.23
CA ALA A 65 -0.96 30.72 -32.24
C ALA A 65 -0.70 31.34 -33.63
N SER A 66 -0.69 30.50 -34.66
CA SER A 66 -0.95 30.88 -36.04
C SER A 66 -1.71 29.75 -36.72
N GLN A 67 -2.92 30.09 -37.18
CA GLN A 67 -3.71 29.31 -38.12
C GLN A 67 -3.07 29.40 -39.52
N LEU A 68 -3.13 28.30 -40.28
CA LEU A 68 -3.65 28.19 -41.67
C LEU A 68 -2.98 27.03 -42.41
N GLY A 69 -3.78 26.29 -43.18
CA GLY A 69 -3.30 25.54 -44.34
C GLY A 69 -3.58 24.04 -44.33
N LEU A 70 -4.80 23.65 -44.72
CA LEU A 70 -5.01 22.44 -45.51
C LEU A 70 -4.19 22.55 -46.80
N VAL A 71 -3.40 21.53 -47.15
CA VAL A 71 -3.20 21.00 -48.52
C VAL A 71 -2.20 19.83 -48.51
N ASP A 72 -2.59 18.82 -49.28
CA ASP A 72 -1.88 17.69 -49.90
C ASP A 72 -1.19 16.58 -49.10
N VAL A 73 -1.78 15.39 -49.27
CA VAL A 73 -1.16 14.08 -49.10
C VAL A 73 -0.28 13.83 -50.32
N SER A 74 1.03 13.85 -50.12
CA SER A 74 2.00 13.28 -51.05
C SER A 74 2.99 12.44 -50.28
N GLN A 75 3.04 11.14 -50.62
CA GLN A 75 3.99 10.18 -50.09
C GLN A 75 5.41 10.56 -50.53
N SER A 76 6.33 10.70 -49.58
CA SER A 76 7.76 10.71 -49.83
C SER A 76 8.45 9.73 -48.88
N SER A 77 9.05 8.70 -49.48
CA SER A 77 10.09 7.87 -48.86
C SER A 77 11.37 8.66 -48.60
N LEU A 78 12.22 8.15 -47.69
CA LEU A 78 13.48 8.72 -47.15
C LEU A 78 13.20 9.72 -46.02
N ASP A 79 13.72 9.59 -44.80
CA ASP A 79 14.94 8.93 -44.34
C ASP A 79 14.72 8.20 -43.01
N GLU A 80 15.53 7.17 -42.83
CA GLU A 80 15.84 6.48 -41.58
C GLU A 80 16.27 7.51 -40.54
N ALA A 81 15.31 8.07 -39.82
CA ALA A 81 15.55 8.86 -38.64
C ALA A 81 16.17 7.93 -37.61
N SER A 82 17.49 8.04 -37.46
CA SER A 82 18.24 7.51 -36.33
C SER A 82 17.45 7.82 -35.08
N GLN A 83 16.80 6.80 -34.52
CA GLN A 83 16.24 6.92 -33.19
C GLN A 83 17.40 7.35 -32.28
N PRO A 84 17.21 8.37 -31.42
CA PRO A 84 18.21 8.65 -30.41
C PRO A 84 18.32 7.38 -29.57
N SER A 85 19.49 6.76 -29.60
CA SER A 85 19.79 5.57 -28.82
C SER A 85 19.43 5.87 -27.37
N LEU A 86 18.37 5.24 -26.86
CA LEU A 86 18.01 5.15 -25.44
C LEU A 86 19.04 4.27 -24.71
N HIS A 87 20.32 4.58 -24.88
CA HIS A 87 21.46 3.92 -24.26
C HIS A 87 22.37 4.92 -23.53
N GLU A 88 21.83 6.05 -23.11
CA GLU A 88 22.32 6.67 -21.87
C GLU A 88 21.80 5.83 -20.71
N THR A 89 22.44 4.68 -20.48
CA THR A 89 22.43 4.01 -19.19
C THR A 89 22.67 5.10 -18.14
N SER A 90 21.73 5.30 -17.22
CA SER A 90 21.80 6.26 -16.12
C SER A 90 23.01 5.93 -15.23
N GLN A 91 24.20 6.37 -15.63
CA GLN A 91 25.41 6.19 -14.84
C GLN A 91 25.28 7.05 -13.59
N LEU A 92 25.38 6.42 -12.43
CA LEU A 92 25.34 7.08 -11.13
C LEU A 92 26.41 8.19 -11.10
N PRO A 93 26.06 9.48 -10.98
CA PRO A 93 27.05 10.56 -10.95
C PRO A 93 28.09 10.39 -9.83
N LEU A 94 29.38 10.40 -10.19
CA LEU A 94 30.48 10.13 -9.24
C LEU A 94 31.31 11.35 -8.84
N ASP A 95 30.89 12.56 -9.19
CA ASP A 95 31.58 13.79 -8.80
C ASP A 95 31.38 14.14 -7.32
N ASP A 96 32.19 15.05 -6.79
CA ASP A 96 32.17 15.43 -5.35
C ASP A 96 30.82 15.98 -4.89
N VAL A 97 30.13 16.73 -5.76
CA VAL A 97 28.81 17.30 -5.44
C VAL A 97 27.79 16.18 -5.31
N SER A 98 27.83 15.21 -6.22
CA SER A 98 26.97 14.03 -6.19
C SER A 98 27.25 13.14 -4.98
N MET A 99 28.52 12.89 -4.64
CA MET A 99 28.88 12.12 -3.42
C MET A 99 28.34 12.78 -2.16
N GLN A 100 28.53 14.11 -2.04
CA GLN A 100 28.03 14.85 -0.89
C GLN A 100 26.50 14.81 -0.82
N LYS A 101 25.83 14.91 -1.98
CA LYS A 101 24.38 14.77 -2.04
C LYS A 101 23.93 13.40 -1.54
N TYR A 102 24.54 12.31 -1.98
CA TYR A 102 24.18 10.97 -1.51
C TYR A 102 24.36 10.79 -0.01
N MET A 103 25.41 11.37 0.57
CA MET A 103 25.62 11.35 2.02
C MET A 103 24.51 12.13 2.75
N ASN A 104 24.17 13.33 2.24
CA ASN A 104 23.09 14.14 2.80
C ASN A 104 21.74 13.40 2.70
N ASP A 105 21.45 12.78 1.55
CA ASP A 105 20.22 12.01 1.34
C ASP A 105 20.15 10.78 2.26
N LEU A 106 21.28 10.14 2.60
CA LEU A 106 21.33 9.08 3.61
C LEU A 106 21.03 9.64 5.01
N ASN A 107 21.62 10.79 5.37
CA ASN A 107 21.39 11.41 6.67
C ASN A 107 19.93 11.79 6.86
N GLU A 108 19.31 12.42 5.86
CA GLU A 108 17.87 12.74 5.87
C GLU A 108 17.03 11.46 6.04
N ALA A 109 17.33 10.40 5.28
CA ALA A 109 16.61 9.13 5.43
C ALA A 109 16.80 8.48 6.80
N ALA A 110 17.99 8.58 7.39
CA ALA A 110 18.27 8.06 8.73
C ALA A 110 17.53 8.85 9.82
N GLU A 111 17.43 10.17 9.68
CA GLU A 111 16.61 11.04 10.54
C GLU A 111 15.13 10.68 10.40
N GLU A 112 14.60 10.56 9.18
CA GLU A 112 13.21 10.14 8.94
C GLU A 112 12.90 8.77 9.57
N MET A 113 13.83 7.81 9.46
CA MET A 113 13.71 6.49 10.11
C MET A 113 13.65 6.63 11.63
N GLN A 114 14.47 7.52 12.20
CA GLN A 114 14.53 7.75 13.64
C GLN A 114 13.28 8.46 14.16
N GLU A 115 12.73 9.39 13.40
CA GLU A 115 11.47 10.09 13.72
C GLU A 115 10.25 9.19 13.59
N ALA A 116 10.23 8.33 12.57
CA ALA A 116 9.16 7.35 12.38
C ALA A 116 9.20 6.21 13.42
N PHE A 117 10.28 6.09 14.18
CA PHE A 117 10.39 5.08 15.21
C PHE A 117 9.35 5.33 16.32
N SER A 118 8.31 4.50 16.34
CA SER A 118 7.33 4.49 17.41
C SER A 118 7.85 3.68 18.62
N SER A 119 7.69 4.24 19.82
CA SER A 119 7.93 3.53 21.08
C SER A 119 6.75 2.65 21.49
N GLU A 120 5.66 2.65 20.73
CA GLU A 120 4.52 1.79 20.99
C GLU A 120 4.88 0.32 20.80
N SER A 121 4.63 -0.47 21.86
CA SER A 121 5.04 -1.88 21.89
C SER A 121 4.39 -2.74 20.79
N SER A 122 3.15 -2.46 20.41
CA SER A 122 2.41 -3.21 19.38
C SER A 122 2.95 -2.94 17.97
N VAL A 123 3.23 -1.68 17.63
CA VAL A 123 3.87 -1.31 16.35
C VAL A 123 5.23 -2.00 16.24
N LEU A 124 6.02 -1.95 17.31
CA LEU A 124 7.34 -2.57 17.34
C LEU A 124 7.30 -4.10 17.19
N GLN A 125 6.35 -4.77 17.87
CA GLN A 125 6.16 -6.21 17.76
C GLN A 125 5.73 -6.63 16.34
N ASN A 126 4.80 -5.89 15.73
CA ASN A 126 4.39 -6.15 14.35
C ASN A 126 5.55 -5.90 13.38
N PHE A 127 6.36 -4.87 13.62
CA PHE A 127 7.56 -4.62 12.82
C PHE A 127 8.57 -5.76 12.92
N GLN A 128 8.82 -6.26 14.14
CA GLN A 128 9.68 -7.41 14.40
C GLN A 128 9.22 -8.64 13.64
N LEU A 129 7.93 -8.93 13.71
CA LEU A 129 7.39 -10.15 13.14
C LEU A 129 7.41 -10.15 11.62
N HIS A 130 7.02 -9.03 11.00
CA HIS A 130 6.72 -8.99 9.56
C HIS A 130 7.84 -8.36 8.72
N PHE A 131 8.69 -7.54 9.32
CA PHE A 131 9.70 -6.74 8.62
C PHE A 131 11.12 -6.92 9.15
N SER A 132 11.34 -7.79 10.15
CA SER A 132 12.68 -8.19 10.57
C SER A 132 12.99 -9.62 10.13
N PRO A 133 14.25 -9.93 9.74
CA PRO A 133 14.64 -11.27 9.33
C PRO A 133 14.29 -12.32 10.39
N SER A 134 13.46 -13.30 10.02
CA SER A 134 13.07 -14.43 10.88
C SER A 134 12.70 -15.63 10.02
N LEU A 135 13.00 -16.85 10.48
CA LEU A 135 12.59 -18.07 9.79
C LEU A 135 11.21 -18.56 10.24
N GLU A 136 10.84 -18.26 11.48
CA GLU A 136 9.63 -18.73 12.17
C GLU A 136 9.12 -17.66 13.13
N ASP A 137 7.84 -17.76 13.51
CA ASP A 137 7.24 -16.88 14.51
C ASP A 137 7.84 -17.16 15.90
N GLY A 138 8.05 -16.12 16.70
CA GLY A 138 8.58 -16.25 18.06
C GLY A 138 10.06 -16.61 18.15
N GLN A 139 10.78 -16.68 17.02
CA GLN A 139 12.24 -16.80 17.03
C GLN A 139 12.84 -15.62 17.79
N SER A 140 13.74 -15.89 18.74
CA SER A 140 14.42 -14.83 19.48
C SER A 140 15.32 -14.05 18.51
N LEU A 141 14.90 -12.85 18.14
CA LEU A 141 15.71 -11.97 17.30
C LEU A 141 16.93 -11.51 18.11
N PRO A 142 18.13 -11.46 17.49
CA PRO A 142 19.34 -11.01 18.15
C PRO A 142 19.31 -9.48 18.30
N GLY A 143 18.54 -9.00 19.28
CA GLY A 143 18.53 -7.60 19.71
C GLY A 143 17.45 -6.73 19.08
N TYR A 144 17.62 -5.43 19.28
CA TYR A 144 16.66 -4.42 18.87
C TYR A 144 16.64 -4.28 17.32
N PRO A 145 15.46 -4.26 16.67
CA PRO A 145 15.33 -4.45 15.21
C PRO A 145 16.14 -3.47 14.36
N LEU A 146 16.29 -2.25 14.85
CA LEU A 146 17.00 -1.19 14.12
C LEU A 146 18.45 -1.04 14.54
N ALA A 147 18.91 -1.74 15.58
CA ALA A 147 20.26 -1.57 16.10
C ALA A 147 21.30 -1.89 15.02
N PHE A 148 21.05 -2.95 14.27
CA PHE A 148 21.88 -3.36 13.16
C PHE A 148 21.90 -2.32 12.03
N ILE A 149 20.74 -1.82 11.60
CA ILE A 149 20.64 -0.79 10.56
C ILE A 149 21.36 0.49 11.01
N ARG A 150 21.14 0.93 12.26
CA ARG A 150 21.80 2.10 12.85
C ARG A 150 23.32 1.96 12.89
N ASP A 151 23.83 0.78 13.21
CA ASP A 151 25.27 0.50 13.20
C ASP A 151 25.86 0.65 11.79
N HIS A 152 25.19 0.12 10.77
CA HIS A 152 25.59 0.29 9.37
C HIS A 152 25.56 1.75 8.91
N VAL A 153 24.52 2.49 9.28
CA VAL A 153 24.41 3.93 8.98
C VAL A 153 25.54 4.71 9.65
N ALA A 154 25.79 4.49 10.94
CA ALA A 154 26.84 5.17 11.69
C ALA A 154 28.22 4.92 11.08
N LYS A 155 28.55 3.65 10.78
CA LYS A 155 29.82 3.29 10.12
C LYS A 155 29.97 3.93 8.74
N MET A 156 28.86 4.04 7.99
CA MET A 156 28.90 4.70 6.69
C MET A 156 29.09 6.22 6.80
N GLN A 157 28.49 6.86 7.80
CA GLN A 157 28.66 8.29 8.08
C GLN A 157 30.09 8.64 8.52
N GLU A 158 30.80 7.71 9.16
CA GLU A 158 32.21 7.84 9.53
C GLU A 158 33.17 7.65 8.35
N CYS A 159 32.71 7.10 7.22
CA CYS A 159 33.56 6.88 6.06
C CYS A 159 33.89 8.20 5.35
N GLU A 160 35.17 8.41 5.04
CA GLU A 160 35.60 9.50 4.17
C GLU A 160 35.14 9.25 2.73
N ILE A 161 34.72 10.32 2.04
CA ILE A 161 34.39 10.25 0.62
C ILE A 161 35.65 9.84 -0.16
N PRO A 162 35.62 8.75 -0.95
CA PRO A 162 36.80 8.30 -1.68
C PRO A 162 37.33 9.35 -2.67
N SER A 163 38.64 9.35 -2.90
CA SER A 163 39.27 10.28 -3.85
C SER A 163 38.69 10.15 -5.27
N ALA A 164 38.61 11.25 -6.01
CA ALA A 164 38.15 11.29 -7.40
C ALA A 164 38.98 10.41 -8.35
N SER A 165 40.21 10.07 -7.97
CA SER A 165 41.07 9.16 -8.72
C SER A 165 40.68 7.68 -8.57
N SER A 166 39.87 7.33 -7.56
CA SER A 166 39.45 5.94 -7.30
C SER A 166 38.00 5.73 -7.70
N LEU A 167 37.77 5.56 -9.00
CA LEU A 167 36.43 5.44 -9.57
C LEU A 167 35.63 4.25 -8.99
N GLN A 168 36.26 3.08 -8.83
CA GLN A 168 35.60 1.91 -8.25
C GLN A 168 35.20 2.15 -6.79
N ALA A 169 36.09 2.74 -5.97
CA ALA A 169 35.76 3.03 -4.59
C ALA A 169 34.60 4.04 -4.47
N ARG A 170 34.52 5.02 -5.38
CA ARG A 170 33.38 5.95 -5.42
C ARG A 170 32.08 5.28 -5.83
N LEU A 171 32.15 4.37 -6.80
CA LEU A 171 30.99 3.58 -7.22
C LEU A 171 30.48 2.72 -6.06
N ASP A 172 31.37 1.96 -5.42
CA ASP A 172 31.06 1.12 -4.26
C ASP A 172 30.46 1.95 -3.12
N PHE A 173 31.07 3.10 -2.82
CA PHE A 173 30.60 4.03 -1.80
C PHE A 173 29.20 4.55 -2.08
N ALA A 174 28.95 5.05 -3.29
CA ALA A 174 27.67 5.62 -3.65
C ALA A 174 26.57 4.56 -3.75
N GLN A 175 26.88 3.37 -4.26
CA GLN A 175 25.95 2.24 -4.25
C GLN A 175 25.56 1.84 -2.83
N HIS A 176 26.53 1.80 -1.91
CA HIS A 176 26.24 1.47 -0.53
C HIS A 176 25.42 2.56 0.18
N LEU A 177 25.67 3.84 -0.10
CA LEU A 177 24.82 4.95 0.38
C LEU A 177 23.38 4.80 -0.09
N GLN A 178 23.17 4.50 -1.37
CA GLN A 178 21.83 4.29 -1.93
C GLN A 178 21.12 3.11 -1.26
N LEU A 179 21.81 1.98 -1.07
CA LEU A 179 21.24 0.83 -0.35
C LEU A 179 20.76 1.20 1.04
N LEU A 180 21.61 1.85 1.85
CA LEU A 180 21.26 2.22 3.22
C LEU A 180 20.14 3.27 3.25
N ARG A 181 20.15 4.23 2.32
CA ARG A 181 19.06 5.19 2.16
C ARG A 181 17.73 4.51 1.86
N SER A 182 17.72 3.55 0.92
CA SER A 182 16.52 2.77 0.58
C SER A 182 16.01 1.96 1.77
N ILE A 183 16.92 1.35 2.54
CA ILE A 183 16.59 0.63 3.78
C ILE A 183 15.95 1.59 4.78
N CYS A 184 16.60 2.71 5.11
CA CYS A 184 16.09 3.68 6.08
C CYS A 184 14.70 4.22 5.71
N ARG A 185 14.50 4.63 4.45
CA ARG A 185 13.20 5.10 3.96
C ARG A 185 12.12 4.02 4.04
N THR A 186 12.47 2.79 3.71
CA THR A 186 11.51 1.68 3.77
C THR A 186 11.16 1.33 5.21
N VAL A 187 12.12 1.36 6.14
CA VAL A 187 11.84 1.21 7.58
C VAL A 187 10.86 2.29 8.04
N ALA A 188 11.13 3.56 7.73
CA ALA A 188 10.26 4.67 8.09
C ALA A 188 8.83 4.48 7.53
N LEU A 189 8.74 4.02 6.28
CA LEU A 189 7.48 3.70 5.62
C LEU A 189 6.71 2.59 6.36
N ARG A 190 7.37 1.48 6.71
CA ARG A 190 6.73 0.35 7.40
C ARG A 190 6.23 0.72 8.80
N PHE A 191 6.97 1.54 9.54
CA PHE A 191 6.50 2.05 10.83
C PHE A 191 5.23 2.89 10.68
N LYS A 192 5.22 3.84 9.73
CA LYS A 192 4.04 4.69 9.45
C LYS A 192 2.82 3.89 9.02
N GLU A 193 3.00 2.82 8.25
CA GLU A 193 1.92 1.89 7.91
C GLU A 193 1.36 1.18 9.13
N LEU A 194 2.23 0.59 9.96
CA LEU A 194 1.81 -0.16 11.13
C LEU A 194 1.11 0.74 12.16
N GLU A 195 1.58 1.98 12.34
CA GLU A 195 0.94 2.99 13.19
C GLU A 195 -0.45 3.37 12.67
N LEU A 196 -0.59 3.57 11.35
CA LEU A 196 -1.89 3.82 10.73
C LEU A 196 -2.86 2.65 10.98
N PHE A 197 -2.41 1.40 10.79
CA PHE A 197 -3.28 0.24 10.96
C PHE A 197 -3.64 -0.02 12.42
N ASN A 198 -2.73 0.22 13.37
CA ASN A 198 -3.05 0.21 14.80
C ASN A 198 -4.06 1.29 15.18
N THR A 199 -3.91 2.51 14.64
CA THR A 199 -4.87 3.61 14.91
C THR A 199 -6.26 3.25 14.36
N VAL A 200 -6.33 2.73 13.14
CA VAL A 200 -7.59 2.32 12.51
C VAL A 200 -8.26 1.17 13.28
N ASP A 201 -7.49 0.21 13.79
CA ASP A 201 -8.00 -0.86 14.65
C ASP A 201 -8.56 -0.34 15.97
N GLN A 202 -7.81 0.52 16.68
CA GLN A 202 -8.21 1.08 17.97
C GLN A 202 -9.42 2.03 17.87
N ASP A 203 -9.44 2.91 16.88
CA ASP A 203 -10.47 3.95 16.77
C ASP A 203 -11.75 3.45 16.09
N LEU A 204 -11.63 2.47 15.19
CA LEU A 204 -12.73 2.07 14.30
C LEU A 204 -13.10 0.57 14.41
N GLY A 205 -12.37 -0.22 15.20
CA GLY A 205 -12.62 -1.66 15.33
C GLY A 205 -12.45 -2.43 14.02
N VAL A 206 -11.61 -1.90 13.12
CA VAL A 206 -11.27 -2.49 11.83
C VAL A 206 -10.06 -3.37 12.01
N ALA A 207 -10.19 -4.68 11.73
CA ALA A 207 -9.14 -5.64 11.99
C ALA A 207 -7.79 -5.25 11.36
N ASN A 208 -6.76 -5.08 12.19
CA ASN A 208 -5.39 -4.90 11.70
C ASN A 208 -4.82 -6.23 11.16
N PRO A 209 -4.45 -6.31 9.87
CA PRO A 209 -3.97 -7.56 9.27
C PRO A 209 -2.60 -8.03 9.78
N PHE A 210 -1.87 -7.19 10.52
CA PHE A 210 -0.56 -7.51 11.08
C PHE A 210 -0.62 -8.07 12.50
N LEU A 211 -1.74 -7.91 13.20
CA LEU A 211 -1.89 -8.48 14.54
C LEU A 211 -1.99 -10.01 14.41
N VAL A 212 -1.09 -10.71 15.07
CA VAL A 212 -1.24 -12.15 15.29
C VAL A 212 -2.41 -12.31 16.24
N SER A 213 -3.50 -12.88 15.74
CA SER A 213 -4.56 -13.35 16.61
C SER A 213 -3.99 -14.46 17.49
N ASP A 214 -3.69 -14.15 18.74
CA ASP A 214 -3.45 -15.15 19.79
C ASP A 214 -4.74 -15.96 20.10
N HIS A 215 -5.82 -15.63 19.39
CA HIS A 215 -7.07 -16.36 19.34
C HIS A 215 -7.09 -17.23 18.08
N GLY A 216 -6.64 -18.47 18.25
CA GLY A 216 -6.94 -19.53 17.31
C GLY A 216 -8.45 -19.58 17.06
N GLU A 217 -8.83 -19.56 15.79
CA GLU A 217 -10.12 -20.00 15.22
C GLU A 217 -11.45 -19.59 15.88
N ASP A 218 -11.47 -18.71 16.88
CA ASP A 218 -12.69 -18.05 17.32
C ASP A 218 -12.74 -16.67 16.68
N TYR A 219 -13.11 -16.65 15.38
CA TYR A 219 -13.97 -15.58 14.91
C TYR A 219 -15.25 -15.70 15.73
N SER A 220 -15.23 -15.12 16.93
CA SER A 220 -16.37 -15.13 17.82
C SER A 220 -17.50 -14.49 17.03
N ASP A 221 -18.49 -15.31 16.67
CA ASP A 221 -19.80 -14.90 16.15
C ASP A 221 -20.59 -14.07 17.20
N SER A 222 -19.89 -13.53 18.21
CA SER A 222 -20.36 -12.65 19.26
C SER A 222 -20.25 -11.16 18.91
N GLU A 223 -19.99 -10.78 17.65
CA GLU A 223 -20.45 -9.46 17.23
C GLU A 223 -21.98 -9.48 17.41
N ALA A 224 -22.47 -8.69 18.37
CA ALA A 224 -23.89 -8.57 18.63
C ALA A 224 -24.64 -8.39 17.30
N PRO A 225 -25.75 -9.10 17.06
CA PRO A 225 -26.44 -9.02 15.78
C PRO A 225 -26.70 -7.55 15.50
N ILE A 226 -26.08 -7.03 14.42
CA ILE A 226 -26.23 -5.65 14.01
C ILE A 226 -27.74 -5.45 13.81
N ASP A 227 -28.36 -4.62 14.63
CA ASP A 227 -29.80 -4.36 14.53
C ASP A 227 -30.07 -3.56 13.27
N PHE A 228 -30.36 -4.27 12.18
CA PHE A 228 -30.59 -3.71 10.85
C PHE A 228 -31.91 -2.91 10.73
N ARG A 229 -32.72 -2.80 11.81
CA ARG A 229 -34.07 -2.20 11.72
C ARG A 229 -34.12 -0.68 11.89
N ALA A 230 -33.07 -0.03 12.39
CA ALA A 230 -33.04 1.42 12.51
C ALA A 230 -32.21 2.06 11.38
N MET A 231 -32.88 2.57 10.34
CA MET A 231 -32.22 3.44 9.36
C MET A 231 -31.71 4.70 10.07
N ALA A 232 -30.40 4.80 10.23
CA ALA A 232 -29.79 5.95 10.88
C ALA A 232 -29.66 7.10 9.87
N LYS A 233 -29.60 8.33 10.38
CA LYS A 233 -29.30 9.55 9.58
C LYS A 233 -27.97 9.45 8.80
N TYR A 234 -27.14 8.46 9.11
CA TYR A 234 -25.77 8.29 8.64
C TYR A 234 -25.60 7.10 7.67
N ASP A 235 -26.68 6.52 7.14
CA ASP A 235 -26.58 5.42 6.19
C ASP A 235 -25.91 5.83 4.87
N TRP A 236 -25.14 4.91 4.29
CA TRP A 236 -24.38 5.15 3.05
C TRP A 236 -25.11 4.56 1.85
N GLU A 237 -25.23 5.38 0.81
CA GLU A 237 -25.61 4.90 -0.52
C GLU A 237 -24.40 4.25 -1.22
N ALA A 238 -24.64 3.27 -2.10
CA ALA A 238 -23.59 2.62 -2.88
C ALA A 238 -22.75 3.64 -3.68
N SER A 239 -23.41 4.71 -4.15
CA SER A 239 -22.76 5.82 -4.84
C SER A 239 -21.80 6.63 -3.95
N THR A 240 -22.13 6.80 -2.67
CA THR A 240 -21.25 7.44 -1.68
C THR A 240 -20.01 6.58 -1.43
N PHE A 241 -20.19 5.27 -1.30
CA PHE A 241 -19.09 4.31 -1.17
C PHE A 241 -18.16 4.33 -2.39
N LEU A 242 -18.68 4.20 -3.61
CA LEU A 242 -17.83 4.25 -4.81
C LEU A 242 -17.09 5.60 -4.94
N LYS A 243 -17.77 6.70 -4.60
CA LYS A 243 -17.18 8.04 -4.63
C LYS A 243 -16.01 8.20 -3.66
N SER A 244 -15.99 7.50 -2.52
CA SER A 244 -14.84 7.57 -1.61
C SER A 244 -13.56 6.99 -2.24
N PHE A 245 -13.70 6.09 -3.21
CA PHE A 245 -12.59 5.53 -4.01
C PHE A 245 -12.37 6.27 -5.33
N GLY A 246 -13.03 7.42 -5.55
CA GLY A 246 -12.92 8.19 -6.80
C GLY A 246 -13.67 7.56 -7.99
N LEU A 247 -14.55 6.59 -7.72
CA LEU A 247 -15.37 5.94 -8.74
C LEU A 247 -16.76 6.58 -8.81
N PHE A 248 -17.46 6.33 -9.93
CA PHE A 248 -18.83 6.79 -10.17
C PHE A 248 -19.74 5.61 -10.46
N GLY A 249 -21.02 5.73 -10.10
CA GLY A 249 -22.01 4.67 -10.25
C GLY A 249 -22.72 4.36 -8.94
N GLY A 250 -23.36 3.21 -8.85
CA GLY A 250 -24.05 2.73 -7.65
C GLY A 250 -25.51 3.16 -7.55
N GLY A 251 -26.32 2.28 -6.96
CA GLY A 251 -27.73 2.54 -6.67
C GLY A 251 -27.95 3.50 -5.49
N ARG A 252 -29.22 3.80 -5.22
CA ARG A 252 -29.66 4.58 -4.05
C ARG A 252 -29.98 3.71 -2.83
N THR A 253 -29.72 2.40 -2.92
CA THR A 253 -29.86 1.48 -1.78
C THR A 253 -28.94 1.94 -0.66
N ARG A 254 -29.41 1.83 0.58
CA ARG A 254 -28.71 2.33 1.76
C ARG A 254 -28.31 1.17 2.66
N VAL A 255 -27.11 1.31 3.22
CA VAL A 255 -26.51 0.38 4.18
C VAL A 255 -26.13 1.16 5.42
N ASN A 256 -26.17 0.50 6.58
CA ASN A 256 -25.76 1.06 7.86
C ASN A 256 -24.41 1.78 7.72
N GLY A 257 -24.36 3.04 8.15
CA GLY A 257 -23.19 3.90 7.96
C GLY A 257 -21.91 3.35 8.59
N THR A 258 -22.00 2.77 9.79
CA THR A 258 -20.86 2.18 10.49
C THR A 258 -20.32 0.97 9.74
N LEU A 259 -21.20 0.11 9.24
CA LEU A 259 -20.81 -1.08 8.48
C LEU A 259 -20.16 -0.70 7.14
N ALA A 260 -20.75 0.28 6.43
CA ALA A 260 -20.18 0.80 5.19
C ALA A 260 -18.81 1.47 5.42
N ASP A 261 -18.64 2.19 6.54
CA ASP A 261 -17.37 2.81 6.90
C ASP A 261 -16.31 1.76 7.27
N LYS A 262 -16.68 0.71 8.02
CA LYS A 262 -15.81 -0.43 8.31
C LYS A 262 -15.31 -1.07 7.01
N LEU A 263 -16.22 -1.36 6.07
CA LEU A 263 -15.84 -1.91 4.76
C LEU A 263 -14.89 -0.99 3.99
N ARG A 264 -15.20 0.32 3.95
CA ARG A 264 -14.35 1.32 3.30
C ARG A 264 -12.93 1.27 3.86
N TRP A 265 -12.77 1.24 5.18
CA TRP A 265 -11.46 1.24 5.81
C TRP A 265 -10.68 -0.06 5.57
N ILE A 266 -11.32 -1.23 5.63
CA ILE A 266 -10.64 -2.50 5.35
C ILE A 266 -10.12 -2.55 3.89
N LEU A 267 -10.89 -2.01 2.94
CA LEU A 267 -10.47 -1.86 1.55
C LEU A 267 -9.36 -0.82 1.38
N GLU A 268 -9.41 0.30 2.10
CA GLU A 268 -8.32 1.27 2.11
C GLU A 268 -7.04 0.68 2.74
N ILE A 269 -7.13 -0.23 3.73
CA ILE A 269 -5.95 -0.95 4.25
C ILE A 269 -5.28 -1.77 3.15
N GLU A 270 -6.04 -2.56 2.37
CA GLU A 270 -5.51 -3.34 1.23
C GLU A 270 -4.76 -2.42 0.27
N LYS A 271 -5.39 -1.31 -0.11
CA LYS A 271 -4.82 -0.33 -1.03
C LYS A 271 -3.57 0.34 -0.45
N LYS A 272 -3.60 0.77 0.81
CA LYS A 272 -2.45 1.42 1.48
C LYS A 272 -1.27 0.49 1.58
N PHE A 273 -1.51 -0.77 1.93
CA PHE A 273 -0.47 -1.79 1.95
C PHE A 273 0.14 -1.96 0.55
N ASN A 274 -0.69 -2.09 -0.50
CA ASN A 274 -0.20 -2.20 -1.88
C ASN A 274 0.60 -0.96 -2.35
N ASP A 275 0.09 0.24 -2.08
CA ASP A 275 0.78 1.51 -2.39
C ASP A 275 2.14 1.59 -1.70
N ALA A 276 2.22 1.16 -0.44
CA ALA A 276 3.46 1.21 0.30
C ALA A 276 4.47 0.14 -0.17
N ASN A 277 4.02 -1.03 -0.59
CA ASN A 277 4.90 -2.01 -1.26
C ASN A 277 5.44 -1.47 -2.59
N LEU A 278 4.62 -0.72 -3.35
CA LEU A 278 5.07 -0.04 -4.56
C LEU A 278 6.11 1.05 -4.24
N ASN A 279 5.93 1.79 -3.15
CA ASN A 279 6.91 2.78 -2.69
C ASN A 279 8.22 2.13 -2.21
N ALA A 280 8.14 1.02 -1.47
CA ALA A 280 9.31 0.25 -1.09
C ALA A 280 10.07 -0.23 -2.33
N ARG A 281 9.36 -0.79 -3.32
CA ARG A 281 9.94 -1.12 -4.63
C ARG A 281 10.63 0.10 -5.26
N TYR A 282 9.97 1.24 -5.32
CA TYR A 282 10.53 2.47 -5.89
C TYR A 282 11.83 2.88 -5.18
N TYR A 283 11.88 2.82 -3.84
CA TYR A 283 13.10 3.14 -3.08
C TYR A 283 14.25 2.19 -3.40
N PHE A 284 13.98 0.89 -3.52
CA PHE A 284 15.01 -0.08 -3.89
C PHE A 284 15.34 -0.05 -5.39
N MET A 285 14.43 0.41 -6.25
CA MET A 285 14.71 0.59 -7.68
C MET A 285 15.85 1.58 -7.89
N GLU A 286 15.91 2.71 -7.19
CA GLU A 286 17.04 3.65 -7.34
C GLU A 286 18.42 3.00 -7.06
N PHE A 287 18.47 1.98 -6.19
CA PHE A 287 19.67 1.18 -5.94
C PHE A 287 19.88 0.06 -6.99
N LEU A 288 18.81 -0.56 -7.48
CA LEU A 288 18.86 -1.68 -8.44
C LEU A 288 18.93 -1.22 -9.91
N GLN A 289 18.61 0.03 -10.21
CA GLN A 289 18.51 0.64 -11.54
C GLN A 289 19.85 1.00 -12.21
N PRO A 290 20.93 1.40 -11.50
CA PRO A 290 22.23 1.67 -12.12
C PRO A 290 22.84 0.47 -12.87
N PHE A 291 22.20 -0.70 -12.79
CA PHE A 291 22.53 -1.93 -13.48
C PHE A 291 21.71 -2.17 -14.76
N GLU A 292 20.95 -1.16 -15.21
CA GLU A 292 20.14 -1.21 -16.43
C GLU A 292 20.98 -1.14 -17.71
N GLY A 293 21.27 -2.31 -18.28
CA GLY A 293 20.92 -2.54 -19.68
C GLY A 293 19.71 -3.49 -19.72
N ASP A 294 18.50 -2.97 -19.97
CA ASP A 294 17.22 -3.68 -20.22
C ASP A 294 16.87 -4.93 -19.36
N GLY A 295 17.54 -5.12 -18.23
CA GLY A 295 17.68 -6.43 -17.60
C GLY A 295 17.53 -6.43 -16.09
N ALA A 296 16.94 -5.39 -15.48
CA ALA A 296 16.72 -5.33 -14.03
C ALA A 296 15.93 -6.54 -13.47
N PHE A 297 15.25 -7.30 -14.36
CA PHE A 297 14.54 -8.54 -14.04
C PHE A 297 15.05 -9.78 -14.80
N ASN A 298 16.18 -9.66 -15.53
CA ASN A 298 16.84 -10.78 -16.17
C ASN A 298 18.03 -11.24 -15.30
N PRO A 299 17.98 -12.45 -14.70
CA PRO A 299 19.08 -12.96 -13.88
C PRO A 299 20.42 -13.08 -14.65
N ALA A 300 20.41 -13.01 -15.98
CA ALA A 300 21.62 -12.95 -16.80
C ALA A 300 22.36 -11.59 -16.74
N HIS A 301 21.72 -10.54 -16.21
CA HIS A 301 22.27 -9.18 -16.08
C HIS A 301 22.31 -8.73 -14.62
N ALA A 302 22.57 -9.67 -13.69
CA ALA A 302 22.62 -9.39 -12.27
C ALA A 302 23.54 -8.18 -11.98
N PRO A 303 23.08 -7.24 -11.13
CA PRO A 303 23.90 -6.14 -10.66
C PRO A 303 25.31 -6.56 -10.23
N ALA A 304 26.31 -5.77 -10.60
CA ALA A 304 27.66 -5.98 -10.09
C ALA A 304 27.64 -5.93 -8.55
N GLU A 305 28.31 -6.90 -7.94
CA GLU A 305 28.57 -6.86 -6.51
C GLU A 305 29.44 -5.64 -6.18
N HIS A 306 29.20 -5.03 -5.02
CA HIS A 306 29.95 -3.85 -4.59
C HIS A 306 30.64 -4.12 -3.25
N GLN A 307 31.73 -3.40 -2.97
CA GLN A 307 32.39 -3.50 -1.68
C GLN A 307 31.73 -2.57 -0.66
N ILE A 308 31.48 -3.09 0.54
CA ILE A 308 31.01 -2.31 1.68
C ILE A 308 32.18 -1.43 2.17
N PRO A 309 32.09 -0.10 2.11
CA PRO A 309 33.25 0.78 2.29
C PRO A 309 34.01 0.61 3.63
N TYR A 310 33.29 0.43 4.74
CA TYR A 310 33.88 0.30 6.07
C TYR A 310 34.33 -1.12 6.45
N THR A 311 34.01 -2.15 5.65
CA THR A 311 34.46 -3.52 5.94
C THR A 311 35.28 -4.16 4.83
N GLY A 312 35.23 -3.62 3.61
CA GLY A 312 35.77 -4.25 2.41
C GLY A 312 35.06 -5.55 2.00
N LYS A 313 34.02 -5.98 2.73
CA LYS A 313 33.25 -7.17 2.39
C LYS A 313 32.40 -6.91 1.15
N THR A 314 32.23 -7.93 0.33
CA THR A 314 31.37 -7.86 -0.86
C THR A 314 29.90 -7.95 -0.46
N PHE A 315 29.10 -6.98 -0.89
CA PHE A 315 27.64 -7.04 -0.81
C PHE A 315 27.07 -7.76 -2.04
N ARG A 316 26.18 -8.73 -1.80
CA ARG A 316 25.61 -9.61 -2.85
C ARG A 316 24.41 -8.97 -3.53
N THR A 317 24.63 -7.88 -4.27
CA THR A 317 23.57 -7.13 -4.97
C THR A 317 22.70 -8.04 -5.86
N GLY A 318 23.33 -8.96 -6.60
CA GLY A 318 22.62 -9.91 -7.48
C GLY A 318 21.64 -10.82 -6.72
N SER A 319 22.02 -11.31 -5.54
CA SER A 319 21.16 -12.15 -4.70
C SER A 319 19.93 -11.37 -4.20
N LEU A 320 20.13 -10.11 -3.77
CA LEU A 320 19.02 -9.23 -3.39
C LEU A 320 18.11 -8.93 -4.58
N ALA A 321 18.67 -8.61 -5.75
CA ALA A 321 17.90 -8.33 -6.96
C ALA A 321 17.04 -9.53 -7.38
N GLN A 322 17.59 -10.75 -7.33
CA GLN A 322 16.87 -11.98 -7.66
C GLN A 322 15.72 -12.25 -6.68
N ALA A 323 15.94 -12.02 -5.38
CA ALA A 323 14.90 -12.19 -4.37
C ALA A 323 13.80 -11.12 -4.51
N ALA A 324 14.19 -9.87 -4.75
CA ALA A 324 13.28 -8.75 -5.00
C ALA A 324 12.40 -8.99 -6.24
N ALA A 325 12.98 -9.50 -7.32
CA ALA A 325 12.24 -9.85 -8.53
C ALA A 325 11.12 -10.87 -8.27
N GLN A 326 11.34 -11.86 -7.40
CA GLN A 326 10.31 -12.82 -7.02
C GLN A 326 9.16 -12.13 -6.26
N ILE A 327 9.46 -11.29 -5.28
CA ILE A 327 8.46 -10.52 -4.52
C ILE A 327 7.65 -9.58 -5.42
N PHE A 328 8.31 -8.91 -6.37
CA PHE A 328 7.64 -7.99 -7.28
C PHE A 328 6.77 -8.71 -8.31
N SER A 329 7.20 -9.86 -8.80
CA SER A 329 6.40 -10.66 -9.73
C SER A 329 5.08 -11.13 -9.13
N GLU A 330 5.05 -11.42 -7.82
CA GLU A 330 3.82 -11.75 -7.10
C GLU A 330 2.89 -10.52 -6.97
N SER A 331 3.48 -9.35 -6.69
CA SER A 331 2.76 -8.09 -6.46
C SER A 331 2.07 -7.54 -7.72
N ASP A 332 2.67 -7.73 -8.90
CA ASP A 332 2.17 -7.21 -10.17
C ASP A 332 0.95 -8.00 -10.72
N THR A 333 0.58 -9.13 -10.10
CA THR A 333 -0.57 -9.93 -10.53
C THR A 333 -1.92 -9.29 -10.20
N THR A 334 -1.97 -8.35 -9.25
CA THR A 334 -3.19 -7.66 -8.85
C THR A 334 -3.40 -6.40 -9.68
N THR A 335 -4.03 -6.54 -10.86
CA THR A 335 -4.30 -5.38 -11.72
C THR A 335 -5.22 -4.38 -11.03
N ASN A 336 -4.96 -3.07 -11.19
CA ASN A 336 -5.84 -1.99 -10.73
C ASN A 336 -7.31 -2.20 -11.19
N TYR A 337 -7.48 -2.81 -12.37
CA TYR A 337 -8.78 -3.19 -12.89
C TYR A 337 -9.50 -4.28 -12.07
N ALA A 338 -8.80 -5.26 -11.50
CA ALA A 338 -9.39 -6.27 -10.62
C ALA A 338 -9.92 -5.63 -9.33
N TYR A 339 -9.18 -4.70 -8.75
CA TYR A 339 -9.61 -3.93 -7.57
C TYR A 339 -10.85 -3.08 -7.88
N ILE A 340 -10.84 -2.33 -8.99
CA ILE A 340 -12.01 -1.54 -9.43
C ILE A 340 -13.23 -2.44 -9.66
N ARG A 341 -13.06 -3.63 -10.25
CA ARG A 341 -14.15 -4.59 -10.46
C ARG A 341 -14.69 -5.11 -9.13
N LYS A 342 -13.83 -5.37 -8.15
CA LYS A 342 -14.22 -5.77 -6.78
C LYS A 342 -15.10 -4.71 -6.13
N LEU A 343 -14.69 -3.44 -6.19
CA LEU A 343 -15.47 -2.31 -5.66
C LEU A 343 -16.85 -2.19 -6.32
N ASN A 344 -16.92 -2.31 -7.65
CA ASN A 344 -18.19 -2.28 -8.35
C ASN A 344 -19.08 -3.47 -7.99
N ARG A 345 -18.52 -4.69 -7.88
CA ARG A 345 -19.28 -5.89 -7.46
C ARG A 345 -19.88 -5.74 -6.06
N ILE A 346 -19.14 -5.12 -5.13
CA ILE A 346 -19.64 -4.80 -3.79
C ILE A 346 -20.79 -3.80 -3.90
N ALA A 347 -20.62 -2.73 -4.67
CA ALA A 347 -21.65 -1.70 -4.86
C ALA A 347 -22.90 -2.20 -5.60
N ASP A 348 -22.77 -3.21 -6.46
CA ASP A 348 -23.90 -3.86 -7.14
C ASP A 348 -24.74 -4.71 -6.17
N ASN A 349 -24.13 -5.24 -5.12
CA ASN A 349 -24.79 -6.04 -4.06
C ASN A 349 -24.91 -5.24 -2.75
N TRP A 350 -25.29 -3.96 -2.84
CA TRP A 350 -25.24 -3.04 -1.70
C TRP A 350 -26.42 -3.22 -0.72
N THR A 351 -26.34 -4.27 0.11
CA THR A 351 -27.26 -4.59 1.22
C THR A 351 -26.47 -4.75 2.52
N ASN A 352 -27.13 -4.66 3.68
CA ASN A 352 -26.43 -4.81 4.96
C ASN A 352 -25.79 -6.19 5.10
N GLU A 353 -26.52 -7.23 4.68
CA GLU A 353 -26.09 -8.62 4.72
C GLU A 353 -24.87 -8.84 3.81
N ASP A 354 -24.93 -8.38 2.57
CA ASP A 354 -23.85 -8.56 1.59
C ASP A 354 -22.61 -7.71 1.93
N VAL A 355 -22.80 -6.52 2.49
CA VAL A 355 -21.69 -5.67 2.97
C VAL A 355 -21.02 -6.32 4.19
N ALA A 356 -21.77 -6.91 5.12
CA ALA A 356 -21.20 -7.63 6.25
C ALA A 356 -20.39 -8.87 5.80
N VAL A 357 -20.90 -9.62 4.82
CA VAL A 357 -20.14 -10.72 4.19
C VAL A 357 -18.86 -10.19 3.53
N SER A 358 -18.94 -9.06 2.83
CA SER A 358 -17.79 -8.44 2.17
C SER A 358 -16.73 -7.96 3.16
N VAL A 359 -17.15 -7.44 4.33
CA VAL A 359 -16.26 -7.06 5.44
C VAL A 359 -15.47 -8.28 5.92
N LYS A 360 -16.15 -9.36 6.34
CA LYS A 360 -15.49 -10.57 6.85
C LYS A 360 -14.56 -11.20 5.81
N GLN A 361 -14.99 -11.24 4.55
CA GLN A 361 -14.19 -11.77 3.46
C GLN A 361 -12.93 -10.92 3.22
N GLN A 362 -13.05 -9.59 3.25
CA GLN A 362 -11.93 -8.70 3.04
C GLN A 362 -10.92 -8.74 4.21
N GLU A 363 -11.38 -8.82 5.45
CA GLU A 363 -10.49 -8.95 6.62
C GLU A 363 -9.61 -10.20 6.48
N LYS A 364 -10.24 -11.33 6.11
CA LYS A 364 -9.52 -12.58 5.84
C LYS A 364 -8.53 -12.43 4.68
N GLU A 365 -8.96 -11.85 3.56
CA GLU A 365 -8.07 -11.63 2.39
C GLU A 365 -6.84 -10.77 2.75
N ASN A 366 -7.01 -9.75 3.59
CA ASN A 366 -5.90 -8.91 4.05
C ASN A 366 -4.91 -9.69 4.92
N VAL A 367 -5.40 -10.47 5.88
CA VAL A 367 -4.56 -11.32 6.75
C VAL A 367 -3.83 -12.38 5.92
N ASP A 368 -4.56 -13.10 5.07
CA ASP A 368 -4.00 -14.16 4.21
C ASP A 368 -2.91 -13.59 3.28
N SER A 369 -3.10 -12.37 2.77
CA SER A 369 -2.11 -11.65 1.93
C SER A 369 -0.82 -11.34 2.70
N VAL A 370 -0.93 -10.77 3.91
CA VAL A 370 0.25 -10.48 4.76
C VAL A 370 1.00 -11.77 5.10
N GLN A 371 0.29 -12.82 5.50
CA GLN A 371 0.88 -14.11 5.85
C GLN A 371 1.55 -14.81 4.67
N THR A 372 0.91 -14.76 3.49
CA THR A 372 1.48 -15.32 2.26
C THR A 372 2.80 -14.64 1.92
N ARG A 373 2.87 -13.30 2.02
CA ARG A 373 4.11 -12.56 1.74
C ARG A 373 5.21 -12.84 2.76
N LEU A 374 4.87 -12.91 4.05
CA LEU A 374 5.84 -13.30 5.08
C LEU A 374 6.39 -14.71 4.82
N LYS A 375 5.53 -15.65 4.42
CA LYS A 375 5.93 -17.00 4.01
C LYS A 375 6.87 -16.99 2.81
N THR A 376 6.58 -16.20 1.77
CA THR A 376 7.47 -16.02 0.61
C THR A 376 8.83 -15.49 1.05
N LYS A 377 8.88 -14.44 1.87
CA LYS A 377 10.14 -13.87 2.41
C LYS A 377 10.96 -14.91 3.18
N ARG A 378 10.31 -15.70 4.04
CA ARG A 378 10.95 -16.80 4.78
C ARG A 378 11.51 -17.87 3.87
N GLU A 379 10.79 -18.24 2.81
CA GLU A 379 11.29 -19.20 1.82
C GLU A 379 12.51 -18.63 1.07
N LEU A 380 12.46 -17.37 0.66
CA LEU A 380 13.58 -16.67 0.03
C LEU A 380 14.79 -16.61 0.98
N MET A 381 14.59 -16.27 2.24
CA MET A 381 15.63 -16.26 3.26
C MET A 381 16.29 -17.64 3.40
N ARG A 382 15.52 -18.73 3.48
CA ARG A 382 16.08 -20.10 3.52
C ARG A 382 16.96 -20.40 2.30
N ARG A 383 16.54 -19.96 1.11
CA ARG A 383 17.35 -20.11 -0.12
C ARG A 383 18.65 -19.31 -0.04
N LEU A 384 18.60 -18.06 0.43
CA LEU A 384 19.78 -17.21 0.60
C LEU A 384 20.76 -17.76 1.66
N LEU A 385 20.25 -18.28 2.78
CA LEU A 385 21.06 -18.97 3.79
C LEU A 385 21.77 -20.19 3.18
N SER A 386 21.06 -20.98 2.35
CA SER A 386 21.67 -22.14 1.66
C SER A 386 22.77 -21.77 0.66
N GLN A 387 22.78 -20.51 0.19
CA GLN A 387 23.83 -19.95 -0.66
C GLN A 387 25.00 -19.37 0.15
N GLY A 388 24.95 -19.45 1.48
CA GLY A 388 26.00 -18.98 2.38
C GLY A 388 25.89 -17.49 2.74
N ILE A 389 24.75 -16.83 2.48
CA ILE A 389 24.51 -15.47 2.97
C ILE A 389 24.20 -15.55 4.47
N PRO A 390 24.88 -14.77 5.33
CA PRO A 390 24.60 -14.75 6.76
C PRO A 390 23.18 -14.29 7.10
N GLU A 391 22.64 -14.77 8.22
CA GLU A 391 21.31 -14.37 8.72
C GLU A 391 21.24 -12.88 9.07
N ASP A 392 22.35 -12.34 9.57
CA ASP A 392 22.53 -10.94 9.94
C ASP A 392 23.01 -10.07 8.77
N ASP A 393 22.91 -10.51 7.51
CA ASP A 393 23.34 -9.69 6.37
C ASP A 393 22.30 -8.61 6.01
N LEU A 394 22.76 -7.43 5.52
CA LEU A 394 21.88 -6.38 4.99
C LEU A 394 20.97 -6.88 3.85
N VAL A 395 21.37 -7.94 3.13
CA VAL A 395 20.51 -8.62 2.15
C VAL A 395 19.24 -9.16 2.80
N MET A 396 19.35 -9.78 3.98
CA MET A 396 18.19 -10.33 4.69
C MET A 396 17.27 -9.21 5.19
N ILE A 397 17.86 -8.12 5.68
CA ILE A 397 17.09 -6.95 6.13
C ILE A 397 16.33 -6.32 4.96
N ALA A 398 17.01 -6.08 3.84
CA ALA A 398 16.38 -5.54 2.64
C ALA A 398 15.25 -6.46 2.15
N LEU A 399 15.45 -7.78 2.14
CA LEU A 399 14.44 -8.76 1.77
C LEU A 399 13.16 -8.64 2.61
N PHE A 400 13.28 -8.49 3.93
CA PHE A 400 12.11 -8.41 4.80
C PHE A 400 11.40 -7.05 4.75
N LEU A 401 12.09 -6.00 4.30
CA LEU A 401 11.51 -4.66 4.13
C LEU A 401 10.71 -4.50 2.82
N LEU A 402 11.08 -5.24 1.77
CA LEU A 402 10.33 -5.33 0.50
C LEU A 402 8.95 -5.92 0.70
#